data_AF-A0A1F8R452-F1
#
_entry.id   AF-A0A1F8R452-F1
#
_cell.length_a   1.000
_cell.length_b   1.000
_cell.length_c   1.000
_cell.angle_alpha   90.00
_cell.angle_beta   90.00
_cell.angle_gamma   90.00
#
_symmetry.space_group_name_H-M   'P 1'
#
loop_
_entity.id
_entity.type
_entity.pdbx_description
1 polymer ?
#
loop_
_entity_poly.entity_id
_entity_poly.type
_entity_poly.pdbx_seq_one_letter_code
_entity_poly.pdbx_strand_id
1 'polypeptide(L)'
;MNTTQTRFGVKQFAIILLTLTSAFIHFSLLFPDPLFILNGLGYLAFLGAYFLPIQFAQQRHNLVRWAFVGYIVINLLAWLAIGDKSWPAGALGYATKLIEIVLMVLLLTDRSK
;
A
#
# COMPACT_ATOMS: atom_id res chain seq x y z
N MET A 1 19.72 -29.85 10.83
CA MET A 1 19.55 -28.61 10.05
C MET A 1 18.10 -28.18 10.21
N ASN A 2 17.83 -27.18 11.04
CA ASN A 2 16.47 -26.67 11.22
C ASN A 2 16.22 -25.64 10.13
N THR A 3 15.50 -26.04 9.08
CA THR A 3 14.95 -25.12 8.09
C THR A 3 13.87 -24.29 8.78
N THR A 4 14.23 -23.08 9.19
CA THR A 4 13.26 -22.06 9.61
C THR A 4 12.41 -21.71 8.39
N GLN A 5 11.34 -22.46 8.19
CA GLN A 5 10.29 -22.16 7.22
C GLN A 5 9.73 -20.79 7.59
N THR A 6 10.11 -19.76 6.84
CA THR A 6 9.44 -18.45 6.85
C THR A 6 8.02 -18.69 6.35
N ARG A 7 7.11 -19.06 7.26
CA ARG A 7 5.69 -19.23 6.93
C ARG A 7 5.16 -17.90 6.45
N PHE A 8 5.01 -17.77 5.13
CA PHE A 8 4.35 -16.62 4.52
C PHE A 8 2.92 -16.58 5.04
N GLY A 9 2.64 -15.64 5.93
CA GLY A 9 1.35 -15.57 6.60
C GLY A 9 0.26 -15.07 5.65
N VAL A 10 -0.99 -15.50 5.86
CA VAL A 10 -2.17 -14.98 5.13
C VAL A 10 -2.18 -13.45 5.11
N LYS A 11 -1.77 -12.80 6.21
CA LYS A 11 -1.62 -11.34 6.32
C LYS A 11 -0.61 -10.76 5.34
N GLN A 12 0.55 -11.39 5.16
CA GLN A 12 1.59 -10.90 4.25
C GLN A 12 1.12 -11.00 2.80
N PHE A 13 0.47 -12.11 2.45
CA PHE A 13 -0.15 -12.25 1.14
C PHE A 13 -1.24 -11.19 0.90
N ALA A 14 -2.09 -10.93 1.90
CA ALA A 14 -3.11 -9.89 1.81
C ALA A 14 -2.50 -8.48 1.65
N ILE A 15 -1.43 -8.15 2.38
CA ILE A 15 -0.71 -6.87 2.24
C ILE A 15 -0.17 -6.73 0.81
N ILE A 16 0.48 -7.77 0.27
CA ILE A 16 0.99 -7.76 -1.11
C ILE A 16 -0.15 -7.55 -2.09
N LEU A 17 -1.20 -8.36 -2.01
CA LEU A 17 -2.32 -8.31 -2.94
C LEU A 17 -2.99 -6.94 -2.95
N LEU A 18 -3.37 -6.42 -1.77
CA LEU A 18 -4.03 -5.12 -1.66
C LEU A 18 -3.13 -3.97 -2.13
N THR A 19 -1.83 -4.06 -1.90
CA THR A 19 -0.87 -3.06 -2.37
C THR A 19 -0.76 -3.07 -3.89
N LEU A 20 -0.65 -4.25 -4.50
CA LEU A 20 -0.59 -4.40 -5.96
C LEU A 20 -1.89 -3.93 -6.61
N THR A 21 -3.05 -4.28 -6.04
CA THR A 21 -4.35 -3.77 -6.50
C THR A 21 -4.41 -2.25 -6.41
N SER A 22 -3.97 -1.67 -5.30
CA SER A 22 -3.92 -0.20 -5.14
C SER A 22 -3.03 0.45 -6.20
N ALA A 23 -1.82 -0.08 -6.42
CA ALA A 23 -0.91 0.44 -7.43
C ALA A 23 -1.50 0.37 -8.85
N PHE A 24 -2.14 -0.76 -9.19
CA PHE A 24 -2.79 -0.94 -10.48
C PHE A 24 -3.94 0.06 -10.71
N ILE A 25 -4.77 0.30 -9.69
CA ILE A 25 -5.86 1.27 -9.80
C ILE A 25 -5.30 2.69 -10.00
N HIS A 26 -4.25 3.07 -9.27
CA HIS A 26 -3.62 4.38 -9.46
C HIS A 26 -3.03 4.55 -10.86
N PHE A 27 -2.39 3.52 -11.42
CA PHE A 27 -1.93 3.57 -12.80
C PHE A 27 -3.05 3.64 -13.81
N SER A 28 -4.24 3.10 -13.51
CA SER A 28 -5.34 2.98 -14.47
C SER A 28 -6.30 4.16 -14.44
N LEU A 29 -6.54 4.79 -13.28
CA LEU A 29 -7.64 5.74 -13.09
C LEU A 29 -7.51 6.99 -13.98
N LEU A 30 -6.32 7.61 -14.01
CA LEU A 30 -6.07 8.87 -14.71
C LEU A 30 -4.82 8.80 -15.60
N PHE A 31 -4.47 7.63 -16.14
CA PHE A 31 -3.27 7.52 -16.99
C PHE A 31 -3.31 8.53 -18.16
N PRO A 32 -2.22 9.24 -18.47
CA PRO A 32 -0.87 9.17 -17.89
C PRO A 32 -0.56 10.28 -16.85
N ASP A 33 -1.51 10.64 -15.98
CA ASP A 33 -1.34 11.68 -14.98
C ASP A 33 -0.12 11.37 -14.05
N PRO A 34 0.86 12.28 -13.97
CA PRO A 34 2.08 12.04 -13.19
C PRO A 34 1.84 11.83 -11.69
N LEU A 35 0.83 12.47 -11.08
CA LEU A 35 0.55 12.31 -9.65
C LEU A 35 0.00 10.91 -9.38
N PHE A 36 -0.87 10.42 -10.26
CA PHE A 36 -1.40 9.06 -10.17
C PHE A 36 -0.34 7.99 -10.43
N ILE A 37 0.55 8.22 -11.40
CA ILE A 37 1.70 7.34 -11.63
C ILE A 37 2.65 7.33 -10.42
N LEU A 38 2.98 8.50 -9.88
CA LEU A 38 3.82 8.58 -8.68
C LEU A 38 3.15 7.88 -7.50
N ASN A 39 1.82 7.90 -7.43
CA ASN A 39 1.08 7.18 -6.40
C ASN A 39 1.23 5.66 -6.53
N GLY A 40 1.01 5.11 -7.73
CA GLY A 40 1.21 3.68 -7.97
C GLY A 40 2.64 3.24 -7.67
N LEU A 41 3.64 4.05 -8.07
CA LEU A 41 5.05 3.78 -7.78
C LEU A 41 5.37 3.85 -6.29
N GLY A 42 4.78 4.78 -5.54
CA GLY A 42 4.94 4.88 -4.09
C GLY A 42 4.47 3.61 -3.39
N TYR A 43 3.32 3.07 -3.76
CA TYR A 43 2.84 1.77 -3.26
C TYR A 43 3.82 0.63 -3.53
N LEU A 44 4.35 0.54 -4.75
CA LEU A 44 5.34 -0.50 -5.12
C LEU A 44 6.67 -0.33 -4.37
N ALA A 45 7.13 0.90 -4.20
CA ALA A 45 8.36 1.21 -3.49
C ALA A 45 8.27 0.82 -2.01
N PHE A 46 7.16 1.16 -1.34
CA PHE A 46 6.93 0.75 0.05
C PHE A 46 6.74 -0.76 0.18
N LEU A 47 6.07 -1.42 -0.77
CA LEU A 47 5.97 -2.88 -0.78
C LEU A 47 7.34 -3.54 -0.86
N GLY A 48 8.17 -3.07 -1.80
CA GLY A 48 9.54 -3.53 -1.97
C GLY A 48 10.37 -3.31 -0.70
N ALA A 49 10.32 -2.11 -0.12
CA ALA A 49 11.01 -1.80 1.13
C ALA A 49 10.53 -2.68 2.31
N TYR A 50 9.26 -3.03 2.36
CA TYR A 50 8.68 -3.81 3.46
C TYR A 50 9.06 -5.29 3.41
N PHE A 51 9.16 -5.89 2.21
CA PHE A 51 9.38 -7.33 2.03
C PHE A 51 10.74 -7.74 1.47
N LEU A 52 11.37 -6.94 0.61
CA LEU A 52 12.66 -7.31 0.01
C LEU A 52 13.80 -7.25 1.03
N PRO A 53 14.85 -8.09 0.91
CA PRO A 53 15.97 -8.15 1.84
C PRO A 53 16.95 -6.96 1.69
N ILE A 54 16.43 -5.73 1.67
CA ILE A 54 17.21 -4.49 1.60
C ILE A 54 17.71 -4.17 3.02
N GLN A 55 19.03 -4.21 3.23
CA GLN A 55 19.65 -4.12 4.56
C GLN A 55 19.13 -2.95 5.40
N PHE A 56 19.08 -1.73 4.85
CA PHE A 56 18.56 -0.54 5.55
C PHE A 56 17.09 -0.68 5.96
N ALA A 57 16.24 -1.18 5.06
CA ALA A 57 14.82 -1.33 5.30
C ALA A 57 14.52 -2.43 6.32
N GLN A 58 15.31 -3.52 6.30
CA GLN A 58 15.22 -4.61 7.27
C GLN A 58 15.64 -4.17 8.68
N GLN A 59 16.73 -3.39 8.79
CA GLN A 59 17.18 -2.81 10.07
C GLN A 59 16.18 -1.81 10.66
N ARG A 60 15.42 -1.11 9.80
CA ARG A 60 14.44 -0.09 10.19
C ARG A 60 13.01 -0.49 9.82
N HIS A 61 12.68 -1.77 9.93
CA HIS A 61 11.42 -2.30 9.40
C HIS A 61 10.18 -1.63 10.01
N ASN A 62 10.20 -1.34 11.31
CA ASN A 62 9.13 -0.57 11.96
C ASN A 62 8.98 0.85 11.39
N LEU A 63 10.08 1.52 11.04
CA LEU A 63 10.03 2.83 10.38
C LEU A 63 9.42 2.72 8.98
N VAL A 64 9.80 1.69 8.20
CA VAL A 64 9.20 1.42 6.88
C VAL A 64 7.71 1.17 7.01
N ARG A 65 7.28 0.39 8.01
CA ARG A 65 5.86 0.14 8.31
C ARG A 65 5.09 1.43 8.56
N TRP A 66 5.61 2.29 9.45
CA TRP A 66 4.98 3.56 9.77
C TRP A 66 5.01 4.55 8.60
N ALA A 67 6.08 4.57 7.82
CA ALA A 67 6.17 5.38 6.61
C ALA A 67 5.14 4.90 5.56
N PHE A 68 4.94 3.60 5.42
CA PHE A 68 3.94 3.04 4.53
C PHE A 68 2.51 3.37 4.99
N VAL A 69 2.23 3.26 6.30
CA VAL A 69 0.96 3.73 6.88
C VAL A 69 0.76 5.23 6.64
N GLY A 70 1.77 6.05 6.89
CA GLY A 70 1.72 7.50 6.66
C GLY A 70 1.45 7.83 5.19
N TYR A 71 2.04 7.08 4.27
CA TYR A 71 1.82 7.22 2.84
C TYR A 71 0.36 6.92 2.43
N ILE A 72 -0.25 5.88 3.01
CA ILE A 72 -1.68 5.58 2.82
C ILE A 72 -2.55 6.72 3.36
N VAL A 73 -2.23 7.24 4.56
CA VAL A 73 -2.95 8.38 5.15
C VAL A 73 -2.88 9.60 4.26
N ILE A 74 -1.71 9.93 3.70
CA ILE A 74 -1.55 11.04 2.75
C ILE A 74 -2.45 10.84 1.52
N ASN A 75 -2.52 9.62 0.96
CA ASN A 75 -3.40 9.31 -0.17
C ASN A 75 -4.89 9.42 0.16
N LEU A 76 -5.30 9.06 1.37
CA LEU A 76 -6.66 9.25 1.86
C LEU A 76 -7.00 10.74 1.96
N LEU A 77 -6.13 11.53 2.60
CA LEU A 77 -6.32 12.96 2.77
C LEU A 77 -6.32 13.71 1.43
N ALA A 78 -5.41 13.36 0.52
CA ALA A 78 -5.37 13.93 -0.83
C ALA A 78 -6.67 13.67 -1.59
N TRP A 79 -7.16 12.42 -1.58
CA TRP A 79 -8.44 12.10 -2.22
C TRP A 79 -9.63 12.81 -1.55
N LEU A 80 -9.64 12.98 -0.23
CA LEU A 80 -10.67 13.76 0.46
C LEU A 80 -10.65 15.23 -0.01
N ALA A 81 -9.47 15.82 -0.14
CA ALA A 81 -9.30 17.22 -0.52
C ALA A 81 -9.62 17.51 -2.00
N ILE A 82 -9.12 16.69 -2.92
CA ILE A 82 -9.15 16.99 -4.37
C ILE A 82 -9.72 15.86 -5.25
N GLY A 83 -10.08 14.72 -4.67
CA GLY A 83 -10.60 13.58 -5.44
C GLY A 83 -12.05 13.76 -5.89
N ASP A 84 -12.35 13.32 -7.10
CA ASP A 84 -13.72 13.25 -7.64
C ASP A 84 -14.57 12.24 -6.85
N LYS A 85 -15.76 12.67 -6.46
CA LYS A 85 -16.75 11.94 -5.65
C LYS A 85 -18.09 11.79 -6.37
N SER A 86 -18.20 12.31 -7.59
CA SER A 86 -19.42 12.26 -8.39
C SER A 86 -19.67 10.84 -8.92
N TRP A 87 -20.94 10.44 -8.99
CA TRP A 87 -21.30 9.13 -9.54
C TRP A 87 -21.41 9.20 -11.08
N PRO A 88 -20.91 8.21 -11.85
CA PRO A 88 -20.28 6.96 -11.43
C PRO A 88 -18.76 7.00 -11.29
N ALA A 89 -18.09 8.08 -11.73
CA ALA A 89 -16.63 8.16 -11.78
C ALA A 89 -15.95 7.96 -10.40
N GLY A 90 -16.53 8.52 -9.35
CA GLY A 90 -16.06 8.43 -7.98
C GLY A 90 -16.19 7.04 -7.35
N ALA A 91 -16.97 6.13 -7.94
CA ALA A 91 -17.20 4.77 -7.40
C ALA A 91 -15.88 4.01 -7.17
N LEU A 92 -14.98 4.06 -8.17
CA LEU A 92 -13.65 3.45 -8.07
C LEU A 92 -12.79 4.14 -7.00
N GLY A 93 -12.95 5.46 -6.83
CA GLY A 93 -12.31 6.20 -5.75
C GLY A 93 -12.68 5.63 -4.38
N TYR A 94 -13.97 5.51 -4.08
CA TYR A 94 -14.47 4.92 -2.83
C TYR A 94 -13.98 3.48 -2.62
N ALA A 95 -14.05 2.63 -3.66
CA ALA A 95 -13.57 1.25 -3.60
C ALA A 95 -12.06 1.19 -3.27
N THR A 96 -11.27 2.07 -3.90
CA THR A 96 -9.82 2.16 -3.65
C THR A 96 -9.54 2.58 -2.22
N LYS A 97 -10.27 3.57 -1.68
CA LYS A 97 -10.07 4.00 -0.29
C LYS A 97 -10.41 2.89 0.72
N LEU A 98 -11.40 2.04 0.44
CA LEU A 98 -11.67 0.86 1.28
C LEU A 98 -10.49 -0.12 1.28
N ILE A 99 -9.91 -0.42 0.10
CA ILE A 99 -8.72 -1.28 -0.03
C ILE A 99 -7.56 -0.70 0.78
N GLU A 100 -7.32 0.61 0.67
CA GLU A 100 -6.26 1.32 1.39
C GLU A 100 -6.46 1.27 2.91
N ILE A 101 -7.70 1.43 3.40
CA ILE A 101 -8.03 1.32 4.83
C ILE A 101 -7.76 -0.10 5.33
N VAL A 102 -8.17 -1.13 4.59
CA VAL A 102 -7.92 -2.53 4.97
C VAL A 102 -6.41 -2.80 4.99
N LEU A 103 -5.68 -2.34 3.97
CA LEU A 103 -4.21 -2.45 3.92
C LEU A 103 -3.56 -1.77 5.12
N MET A 104 -3.99 -0.57 5.48
CA MET A 104 -3.49 0.17 6.64
C MET A 104 -3.74 -0.61 7.94
N VAL A 105 -4.93 -1.18 8.15
CA VAL A 105 -5.23 -2.01 9.33
C VAL A 105 -4.35 -3.26 9.37
N LEU A 106 -4.12 -3.90 8.22
CA LEU A 106 -3.21 -5.05 8.14
C LEU A 106 -1.78 -4.66 8.50
N LEU A 107 -1.28 -3.53 8.01
CA LEU A 107 0.04 -3.01 8.36
C LEU A 107 0.16 -2.71 9.87
N LEU A 108 -0.86 -2.09 10.48
CA LEU A 108 -0.88 -1.77 11.91
C LEU A 108 -0.90 -3.03 12.80
N THR A 109 -1.57 -4.09 12.34
CA THR A 109 -1.68 -5.36 13.07
C THR A 109 -0.60 -6.37 12.71
N ASP A 110 0.24 -6.06 11.71
CA ASP A 110 1.36 -6.91 11.34
C ASP A 110 2.49 -6.76 12.34
N ARG A 111 2.54 -7.70 13.28
CA ARG A 111 3.62 -7.86 14.27
C ARG A 111 4.75 -8.75 13.76
N SER A 112 4.80 -9.04 12.47
CA SER A 112 5.81 -9.92 11.88
C SER A 112 7.16 -9.19 11.78
N LYS A 113 7.87 -9.11 12.92
CA LYS A 113 9.32 -9.06 13.13
C LYS A 113 9.62 -8.74 14.59
#